data_AF-A0A7S3BPT9-F1
#
_entry.id   AF-A0A7S3BPT9-F1
#
_cell.length_a   1.000
_cell.length_b   1.000
_cell.length_c   1.000
_cell.angle_alpha   90.00
_cell.angle_beta   90.00
_cell.angle_gamma   90.00
#
_symmetry.space_group_name_H-M   'P 1'
#
loop_
_entity.id
_entity.type
_entity.pdbx_description
1 polymer ?
#
loop_
_entity_poly.entity_id
_entity_poly.type
_entity_poly.pdbx_seq_one_letter_code
_entity_poly.pdbx_strand_id
1 'polypeptide(L)'
;MTRLKPRNTQGTAVGDVSIARERRVHFAIYFPVEANVQPVHMFFSRFAAGDKVLSAACREGGLSLDRGRLVGSPERLNLFTMDGDLLRVDLELDAHLGSTLQPSSVLILEKGNRVPDYRLDEIRQSVSQREQGGCGIQ
;
A
#
# COMPACT_ATOMS: atom_id res chain seq x y z
N MET A 1 -4.14 -5.98 -24.19
CA MET A 1 -4.27 -4.54 -23.87
C MET A 1 -4.87 -4.42 -22.47
N THR A 2 -4.04 -4.31 -21.44
CA THR A 2 -4.53 -4.15 -20.06
C THR A 2 -4.97 -2.70 -19.90
N ARG A 3 -6.28 -2.45 -19.76
CA ARG A 3 -6.78 -1.10 -19.42
C ARG A 3 -6.15 -0.72 -18.08
N LEU A 4 -5.37 0.37 -18.06
CA LEU A 4 -4.96 1.01 -16.81
C LEU A 4 -6.24 1.35 -16.04
N LYS A 5 -6.42 0.76 -14.86
CA LYS A 5 -7.56 1.04 -13.99
C LYS A 5 -7.47 2.51 -13.57
N PRO A 6 -8.58 3.27 -13.61
CA PRO A 6 -8.55 4.67 -13.17
C PRO A 6 -8.05 4.74 -11.73
N ARG A 7 -7.10 5.65 -11.49
CA ARG A 7 -6.49 5.87 -10.19
C ARG A 7 -7.57 6.25 -9.19
N ASN A 8 -7.68 5.48 -8.10
CA ASN A 8 -8.54 5.84 -6.99
C ASN A 8 -7.80 6.75 -5.99
N THR A 9 -8.57 7.45 -5.17
CA THR A 9 -8.07 8.43 -4.19
C THR A 9 -8.53 8.03 -2.79
N GLN A 10 -8.12 8.78 -1.77
CA GLN A 10 -8.61 8.56 -0.40
C GLN A 10 -10.15 8.57 -0.32
N GLY A 11 -10.81 9.47 -1.07
CA GLY A 11 -12.27 9.56 -1.12
C GLY A 11 -12.95 8.41 -1.89
N THR A 12 -12.20 7.68 -2.71
CA THR A 12 -12.67 6.52 -3.49
C THR A 12 -11.89 5.26 -3.16
N ALA A 13 -11.38 5.16 -1.93
CA ALA A 13 -10.63 4.02 -1.46
C ALA A 13 -11.49 2.75 -1.52
N VAL A 14 -10.89 1.64 -1.95
CA VAL A 14 -11.59 0.37 -2.16
C VAL A 14 -11.33 -0.59 -0.99
N GLY A 15 -12.30 -1.44 -0.67
CA GLY A 15 -12.20 -2.37 0.44
C GLY A 15 -13.55 -2.99 0.78
N ASP A 16 -13.59 -3.78 1.85
CA ASP A 16 -14.81 -4.42 2.32
C ASP A 16 -15.70 -3.45 3.10
N VAL A 17 -16.71 -2.91 2.42
CA VAL A 17 -17.62 -1.89 2.96
C VAL A 17 -18.37 -2.32 4.24
N SER A 18 -18.42 -3.62 4.55
CA SER A 18 -19.03 -4.14 5.77
C SER A 18 -18.22 -3.87 7.05
N ILE A 19 -16.95 -3.49 6.91
CA ILE A 19 -16.08 -3.16 8.05
C ILE A 19 -16.58 -1.87 8.71
N ALA A 20 -16.97 -1.97 9.98
CA ALA A 20 -17.36 -0.83 10.81
C ALA A 20 -16.26 0.24 10.88
N ARG A 21 -16.64 1.52 10.90
CA ARG A 21 -15.73 2.66 10.71
C ARG A 21 -14.60 2.69 11.75
N GLU A 22 -14.91 2.37 13.00
CA GLU A 22 -13.97 2.33 14.13
C GLU A 22 -12.93 1.18 14.03
N ARG A 23 -13.19 0.20 13.16
CA ARG A 23 -12.28 -0.93 12.91
C ARG A 23 -11.52 -0.76 11.59
N ARG A 24 -11.76 0.34 10.87
CA ARG A 24 -11.24 0.56 9.52
C ARG A 24 -9.94 1.35 9.57
N VAL A 25 -8.94 0.85 8.86
CA VAL A 25 -7.71 1.58 8.55
C VAL A 25 -7.63 1.81 7.05
N HIS A 26 -7.03 2.92 6.64
CA HIS A 26 -6.87 3.32 5.26
C HIS A 26 -5.37 3.39 4.91
N PHE A 27 -4.99 2.82 3.78
CA PHE A 27 -3.62 2.88 3.29
C PHE A 27 -3.56 3.36 1.84
N ALA A 28 -2.59 4.22 1.55
CA ALA A 28 -2.12 4.43 0.19
C ALA A 28 -0.96 3.46 -0.07
N ILE A 29 -1.11 2.57 -1.04
CA ILE A 29 -0.16 1.47 -1.28
C ILE A 29 0.59 1.73 -2.58
N TYR A 30 1.91 1.90 -2.48
CA TYR A 30 2.81 2.11 -3.61
C TYR A 30 3.40 0.76 -4.06
N PHE A 31 3.48 0.54 -5.37
CA PHE A 31 3.98 -0.71 -5.98
C PHE A 31 5.43 -0.56 -6.45
N PRO A 32 6.20 -1.65 -6.59
CA PRO A 32 7.55 -1.63 -7.17
C PRO A 32 7.58 -0.86 -8.50
N VAL A 33 8.65 -0.09 -8.75
CA VAL A 33 8.76 0.81 -9.93
C VAL A 33 8.52 0.05 -11.23
N GLU A 34 9.15 -1.11 -11.34
CA GLU A 34 9.13 -1.99 -12.50
C GLU A 34 7.75 -2.59 -12.77
N ALA A 35 6.83 -2.58 -11.79
CA ALA A 35 5.46 -3.03 -11.98
C ALA A 35 4.64 -2.00 -12.78
N ASN A 36 5.10 -0.74 -12.85
CA ASN A 36 4.42 0.37 -13.54
C ASN A 36 2.93 0.49 -13.14
N VAL A 37 2.64 0.31 -11.86
CA VAL A 37 1.29 0.39 -11.29
C VAL A 37 1.15 1.68 -10.49
N GLN A 38 0.07 2.41 -10.73
CA GLN A 38 -0.26 3.60 -9.94
C GLN A 38 -0.57 3.22 -8.49
N PRO A 39 -0.22 4.05 -7.49
CA PRO A 39 -0.58 3.78 -6.11
C PRO A 39 -2.10 3.63 -5.94
N VAL A 40 -2.51 2.67 -5.11
CA VAL A 40 -3.92 2.39 -4.83
C VAL A 40 -4.28 2.80 -3.42
N HIS A 41 -5.47 3.35 -3.25
CA HIS A 41 -6.02 3.68 -1.94
C HIS A 41 -6.96 2.57 -1.50
N MET A 42 -6.69 1.94 -0.36
CA MET A 42 -7.49 0.82 0.11
C MET A 42 -7.80 0.97 1.58
N PHE A 43 -8.87 0.32 2.04
CA PHE A 43 -9.16 0.22 3.44
C PHE A 43 -9.33 -1.23 3.88
N PHE A 44 -8.91 -1.50 5.12
CA PHE A 44 -8.86 -2.83 5.70
C PHE A 44 -9.42 -2.80 7.12
N SER A 45 -9.78 -3.97 7.63
CA SER A 45 -10.02 -4.14 9.06
C SER A 45 -8.67 -4.10 9.76
N ARG A 46 -8.56 -3.43 10.90
CA ARG A 46 -7.36 -3.48 11.75
C ARG A 46 -7.01 -4.91 12.20
N PHE A 47 -7.97 -5.82 12.22
CA PHE A 47 -7.78 -7.24 12.52
C PHE A 47 -7.41 -8.10 11.29
N ALA A 48 -7.25 -7.48 10.12
CA ALA A 48 -6.74 -8.20 8.95
C ALA A 48 -5.24 -8.43 9.10
N ALA A 49 -4.76 -9.61 8.70
CA ALA A 49 -3.34 -9.88 8.56
C ALA A 49 -2.72 -9.07 7.40
N GLY A 50 -1.44 -8.74 7.50
CA GLY A 50 -0.72 -7.98 6.48
C GLY A 50 -0.67 -8.69 5.11
N ASP A 51 -0.75 -10.03 5.08
CA ASP A 51 -0.83 -10.82 3.85
C ASP A 51 -2.09 -10.50 3.01
N LYS A 52 -3.20 -10.15 3.68
CA LYS A 52 -4.43 -9.69 3.03
C LYS A 52 -4.23 -8.32 2.38
N VAL A 53 -3.44 -7.44 2.98
CA VAL A 53 -3.09 -6.15 2.37
C VAL A 53 -2.29 -6.37 1.10
N LEU A 54 -1.24 -7.20 1.16
CA LEU A 54 -0.38 -7.50 0.04
C LEU A 54 -1.17 -8.13 -1.13
N SER A 55 -1.94 -9.19 -0.84
CA SER A 55 -2.74 -9.88 -1.85
C SER A 55 -3.83 -9.01 -2.45
N ALA A 56 -4.56 -8.22 -1.64
CA ALA A 56 -5.60 -7.33 -2.13
C ALA A 56 -5.03 -6.18 -2.97
N ALA A 57 -3.91 -5.59 -2.56
CA ALA A 57 -3.22 -4.54 -3.31
C ALA A 57 -2.72 -5.06 -4.66
N CYS A 58 -2.03 -6.21 -4.69
CA CYS A 58 -1.59 -6.81 -5.95
C CYS A 58 -2.77 -7.08 -6.89
N ARG A 59 -3.85 -7.68 -6.39
CA ARG A 59 -5.06 -7.91 -7.19
C ARG A 59 -5.65 -6.62 -7.74
N GLU A 60 -5.72 -5.57 -6.91
CA GLU A 60 -6.25 -4.27 -7.32
C GLU A 60 -5.35 -3.59 -8.37
N GLY A 61 -4.03 -3.72 -8.23
CA GLY A 61 -3.02 -3.28 -9.17
C GLY A 61 -2.91 -4.12 -10.45
N GLY A 62 -3.71 -5.18 -10.60
CA GLY A 62 -3.65 -6.10 -11.75
C GLY A 62 -2.42 -7.00 -11.76
N LEU A 63 -1.76 -7.17 -10.62
CA LEU A 63 -0.59 -8.02 -10.43
C LEU A 63 -1.00 -9.40 -9.91
N SER A 64 -0.24 -10.41 -10.31
CA SER A 64 -0.41 -11.80 -9.83
C SER A 64 0.71 -12.19 -8.89
N LEU A 65 0.35 -12.92 -7.83
CA LEU A 65 1.29 -13.44 -6.84
C LEU A 65 1.41 -14.97 -6.96
N ASP A 66 2.62 -15.47 -6.84
CA ASP A 66 2.93 -16.89 -6.63
C ASP A 66 3.77 -17.05 -5.37
N ARG A 67 3.18 -17.68 -4.33
CA ARG A 67 3.84 -17.95 -3.04
C ARG A 67 4.55 -16.73 -2.43
N GLY A 68 3.88 -15.56 -2.46
CA GLY A 68 4.40 -14.30 -1.92
C GLY A 68 5.39 -13.56 -2.83
N ARG A 69 5.55 -13.99 -4.08
CA ARG A 69 6.39 -13.34 -5.09
C ARG A 69 5.51 -12.82 -6.21
N LEU A 70 5.90 -11.71 -6.84
CA LEU A 70 5.27 -11.31 -8.10
C LEU A 70 5.60 -12.35 -9.18
N VAL A 71 4.62 -12.73 -10.00
CA VAL A 71 4.86 -13.63 -11.14
C VAL A 71 5.96 -13.04 -12.03
N GLY A 72 6.99 -13.84 -12.31
CA GLY A 72 8.17 -13.40 -13.06
C GLY A 72 9.28 -12.76 -12.22
N SER A 73 9.12 -12.66 -10.90
CA SER A 73 10.17 -12.21 -9.98
C SER A 73 10.71 -13.36 -9.12
N PRO A 74 12.04 -13.46 -8.95
CA PRO A 74 12.63 -14.43 -8.02
C PRO A 74 12.46 -14.02 -6.55
N GLU A 75 12.22 -12.74 -6.29
CA GLU A 75 12.22 -12.15 -4.95
C GLU A 75 10.83 -12.12 -4.32
N ARG A 76 10.80 -12.26 -2.99
CA ARG A 76 9.57 -12.05 -2.22
C ARG A 76 9.18 -10.58 -2.24
N LEU A 77 7.88 -10.36 -2.37
CA LEU A 77 7.28 -9.04 -2.18
C LEU A 77 6.98 -8.86 -0.70
N ASN A 78 7.34 -7.70 -0.17
CA ASN A 78 7.16 -7.35 1.23
C ASN A 78 6.46 -6.00 1.36
N LEU A 79 5.88 -5.74 2.53
CA LEU A 79 5.27 -4.46 2.89
C LEU A 79 6.22 -3.66 3.79
N PHE A 80 6.40 -2.40 3.47
CA PHE A 80 7.25 -1.47 4.22
C PHE A 80 6.51 -0.19 4.58
N THR A 81 6.93 0.45 5.67
CA THR A 81 6.50 1.79 6.06
C THR A 81 7.27 2.86 5.26
N MET A 82 6.87 4.13 5.42
CA MET A 82 7.58 5.29 4.86
C MET A 82 8.97 5.53 5.47
N ASP A 83 9.26 4.87 6.59
CA ASP A 83 10.57 4.91 7.25
C ASP A 83 11.47 3.74 6.78
N GLY A 84 10.94 2.84 5.94
CA GLY A 84 11.65 1.67 5.44
C GLY A 84 11.54 0.45 6.35
N ASP A 85 10.73 0.52 7.41
CA ASP A 85 10.53 -0.62 8.32
C ASP A 85 9.70 -1.71 7.66
N LEU A 86 10.15 -2.96 7.81
CA LEU A 86 9.45 -4.14 7.30
C LEU A 86 8.21 -4.44 8.16
N LEU A 87 7.04 -4.47 7.53
CA LEU A 87 5.80 -4.90 8.14
C LEU A 87 5.71 -6.44 8.11
N ARG A 88 5.58 -7.05 9.30
CA ARG A 88 5.32 -8.49 9.41
C ARG A 88 3.93 -8.84 8.89
N VAL A 89 3.87 -9.53 7.77
CA VAL A 89 2.63 -9.87 7.06
C VAL A 89 1.83 -11.01 7.69
N ASP A 90 2.45 -11.79 8.58
CA ASP A 90 1.82 -12.86 9.36
C ASP A 90 1.02 -12.34 10.56
N LEU A 91 1.22 -11.09 10.95
CA LEU A 91 0.53 -10.45 12.05
C LEU A 91 -0.66 -9.61 11.56
N GLU A 92 -1.63 -9.42 12.45
CA GLU A 92 -2.71 -8.44 12.26
C GLU A 92 -2.14 -7.02 12.17
N LEU A 93 -2.81 -6.16 11.38
CA LEU A 93 -2.43 -4.76 11.25
C LEU A 93 -2.41 -4.05 12.61
N ASP A 94 -3.31 -4.41 13.51
CA ASP A 94 -3.40 -3.86 14.85
C ASP A 94 -2.11 -4.02 15.67
N ALA A 95 -1.35 -5.09 15.45
CA ALA A 95 -0.07 -5.31 16.13
C ALA A 95 1.00 -4.28 15.74
N HIS A 96 0.82 -3.61 14.60
CA HIS A 96 1.72 -2.56 14.10
C HIS A 96 1.17 -1.15 14.35
N LEU A 97 -0.13 -1.03 14.64
CA LEU A 97 -0.77 0.27 14.83
C LEU A 97 -0.29 0.92 16.13
N GLY A 98 0.08 2.21 16.03
CA GLY A 98 0.53 3.00 17.18
C GLY A 98 2.01 2.86 17.53
N SER A 99 2.75 1.97 16.86
CA SER A 99 4.21 1.89 16.92
C SER A 99 4.84 2.33 15.61
N THR A 100 4.74 1.51 14.56
CA THR A 100 5.36 1.71 13.26
C THR A 100 4.36 2.06 12.16
N LEU A 101 3.06 1.86 12.41
CA LEU A 101 2.01 2.10 11.43
C LEU A 101 0.93 3.02 11.99
N GLN A 102 0.49 4.00 11.19
CA GLN A 102 -0.65 4.85 11.51
C GLN A 102 -1.89 4.43 10.70
N PRO A 103 -3.12 4.63 11.21
CA PRO A 103 -4.36 4.24 10.52
C PRO A 103 -4.59 4.83 9.12
N SER A 104 -3.88 5.90 8.75
CA SER A 104 -3.96 6.57 7.44
C SER A 104 -2.60 6.61 6.71
N SER A 105 -1.71 5.65 6.97
CA SER A 105 -0.35 5.63 6.46
C SER A 105 -0.21 5.31 4.97
N VAL A 106 0.96 5.64 4.43
CA VAL A 106 1.45 5.08 3.17
C VAL A 106 2.17 3.77 3.46
N LEU A 107 1.90 2.75 2.63
CA LEU A 107 2.60 1.48 2.63
C LEU A 107 3.30 1.30 1.28
N ILE A 108 4.46 0.66 1.31
CA ILE A 108 5.30 0.44 0.14
C ILE A 108 5.43 -1.06 -0.08
N LEU A 109 5.02 -1.53 -1.24
CA LEU A 109 5.33 -2.86 -1.73
C LEU A 109 6.68 -2.82 -2.41
N GLU A 110 7.61 -3.63 -1.93
CA GLU A 110 8.95 -3.73 -2.53
C GLU A 110 9.48 -5.16 -2.48
N LYS A 111 10.32 -5.51 -3.46
CA LYS A 111 10.99 -6.80 -3.54
C LYS A 111 12.19 -6.85 -2.60
N GLY A 112 12.45 -8.03 -2.06
CA GLY A 112 13.58 -8.25 -1.17
C GLY A 112 13.32 -7.70 0.24
N ASN A 113 14.38 -7.42 1.00
CA ASN A 113 14.29 -7.18 2.44
C ASN A 113 14.51 -5.70 2.85
N ARG A 114 14.61 -4.79 1.87
CA ARG A 114 14.82 -3.36 2.13
C ARG A 114 14.26 -2.50 1.01
N VAL A 115 13.79 -1.30 1.35
CA VAL A 115 13.49 -0.25 0.37
C VAL A 115 14.72 0.62 0.20
N PRO A 116 15.20 0.88 -1.03
CA PRO A 116 16.29 1.83 -1.24
C PRO A 116 15.91 3.27 -0.83
N ASP A 117 16.85 4.02 -0.25
CA ASP A 117 16.59 5.38 0.26
C ASP A 117 16.05 6.33 -0.82
N TYR A 118 16.62 6.30 -2.04
CA TYR A 118 16.15 7.13 -3.16
C TYR A 118 14.66 6.92 -3.45
N ARG A 119 14.16 5.70 -3.22
CA ARG A 119 12.77 5.34 -3.47
C ARG A 119 11.85 5.82 -2.37
N LEU A 120 12.30 5.77 -1.12
CA LEU A 120 11.58 6.41 -0.01
C LEU A 120 11.42 7.91 -0.29
N ASP A 121 12.48 8.57 -0.75
CA ASP A 121 12.46 10.00 -1.06
C ASP A 121 11.56 10.35 -2.24
N GLU A 122 11.58 9.57 -3.33
CA GLU A 122 10.65 9.71 -4.46
C GLU A 122 9.18 9.61 -4.01
N ILE A 123 8.86 8.65 -3.15
CA ILE A 123 7.50 8.45 -2.63
C ILE A 123 7.13 9.60 -1.71
N ARG A 124 8.02 10.05 -0.82
CA ARG A 124 7.80 11.22 0.06
C ARG A 124 7.48 12.47 -0.76
N GLN A 125 8.25 12.73 -1.81
CA GLN A 125 7.99 13.86 -2.72
C GLN A 125 6.63 13.72 -3.42
N SER A 126 6.29 12.52 -3.88
CA SER A 126 4.98 12.23 -4.50
C SER A 126 3.81 12.49 -3.56
N VAL A 127 3.96 12.12 -2.28
CA VAL A 127 2.94 12.35 -1.24
C VAL A 127 2.81 13.84 -0.95
N SER A 128 3.91 14.55 -0.71
CA SER A 128 3.90 15.99 -0.41
C SER A 128 3.29 16.83 -1.54
N GLN A 129 3.56 16.48 -2.81
CA GLN A 129 2.96 17.17 -3.95
C GLN A 129 1.44 16.95 -4.05
N ARG A 130 0.95 15.78 -3.62
CA ARG A 130 -0.49 15.46 -3.62
C ARG A 130 -1.24 16.21 -2.51
N GLU A 131 -0.60 16.42 -1.36
CA GLU A 131 -1.18 17.20 -0.27
C GLU A 131 -1.25 18.71 -0.62
N GLN A 132 -0.24 19.23 -1.32
CA GLN A 132 -0.21 20.63 -1.77
C GLN A 132 -1.11 20.92 -2.98
N GLY A 133 -1.42 19.91 -3.80
CA GLY A 133 -2.38 20.03 -4.91
C GLY A 133 -3.86 19.97 -4.51
N GLY A 134 -4.16 19.79 -3.21
CA GLY A 134 -5.52 19.58 -2.69
C GLY A 134 -6.20 20.81 -2.09
N CYS A 135 -5.53 21.97 -2.04
CA CYS A 135 -6.09 23.19 -1.46
C CYS A 135 -5.91 24.38 -2.42
N GLY A 136 -6.94 24.68 -3.20
CA GLY A 136 -6.91 25.77 -4.17
C GLY A 136 -8.20 25.94 -4.95
N ILE A 137 -9.37 25.85 -4.30
CA ILE A 137 -10.60 26.50 -4.77
C ILE A 137 -11.37 27.02 -3.55
N GLN A 138 -11.14 28.28 -3.22
CA GLN A 138 -12.16 29.19 -2.66
C GLN A 138 -12.32 30.32 -3.66
#